data_AF-A0A1U6I4S6-F1
#
_entry.id   AF-A0A1U6I4S6-F1
#
_cell.length_a   1.000
_cell.length_b   1.000
_cell.length_c   1.000
_cell.angle_alpha   90.00
_cell.angle_beta   90.00
_cell.angle_gamma   90.00
#
_symmetry.space_group_name_H-M   'P 1'
#
loop_
_entity.id
_entity.type
_entity.pdbx_description
1 polymer ?
#
loop_
_entity_poly.entity_id
_entity_poly.type
_entity_poly.pdbx_seq_one_letter_code
_entity_poly.pdbx_strand_id
1 'polypeptide(L)'
;MSAERLFQSVPSDPDPWMAGDTPAEIREFAIQSLRWQAQEIIDEILRSNEPAEELSRARLRRCVAKNPGRPERALLEQLMTNRDVPGL
;
A
#
# COMPACT_ATOMS: atom_id res chain seq x y z
N MET A 1 -42.36 -17.88 -3.34
CA MET A 1 -40.93 -18.24 -3.50
C MET A 1 -40.19 -16.96 -3.86
N SER A 2 -39.67 -16.22 -2.87
CA SER A 2 -39.11 -14.87 -3.04
C SER A 2 -37.66 -14.89 -3.56
N ALA A 3 -37.38 -13.99 -4.48
CA ALA A 3 -36.13 -13.82 -5.22
C ALA A 3 -35.07 -13.02 -4.42
N GLU A 4 -34.59 -13.55 -3.29
CA GLU A 4 -33.65 -12.85 -2.41
C GLU A 4 -32.23 -13.44 -2.35
N ARG A 5 -31.74 -14.12 -3.40
CA ARG A 5 -30.39 -14.75 -3.37
C ARG A 5 -29.49 -14.44 -4.56
N LEU A 6 -29.47 -13.19 -5.03
CA LEU A 6 -28.56 -12.75 -6.10
C LEU A 6 -27.55 -11.68 -5.68
N PHE A 7 -27.05 -11.76 -4.45
CA PHE A 7 -25.77 -11.17 -4.09
C PHE A 7 -24.89 -12.26 -3.47
N GLN A 8 -24.57 -13.28 -4.29
CA GLN A 8 -23.34 -14.03 -4.05
C GLN A 8 -22.21 -13.04 -4.24
N SER A 9 -21.78 -12.45 -3.13
CA SER A 9 -20.52 -11.72 -3.01
C SER A 9 -19.45 -12.55 -3.69
N VAL A 10 -18.99 -12.08 -4.85
CA VAL A 10 -17.82 -12.62 -5.53
C VAL A 10 -16.73 -12.73 -4.47
N PRO A 11 -16.16 -13.93 -4.20
CA PRO A 11 -15.05 -14.06 -3.30
C PRO A 11 -13.97 -13.11 -3.79
N SER A 12 -13.59 -12.11 -2.98
CA SER A 12 -12.39 -11.32 -3.24
C SER A 12 -11.27 -12.33 -3.49
N ASP A 13 -10.73 -12.28 -4.69
CA ASP A 13 -9.65 -13.13 -5.18
C ASP A 13 -8.66 -13.37 -4.03
N PRO A 14 -8.35 -14.62 -3.64
CA PRO A 14 -7.44 -14.86 -2.54
C PRO A 14 -6.14 -14.14 -2.85
N ASP A 15 -5.76 -13.23 -1.94
CA ASP A 15 -4.52 -12.47 -2.03
C ASP A 15 -3.40 -13.46 -2.43
N PRO A 16 -2.72 -13.26 -3.58
CA PRO A 16 -1.77 -14.24 -4.12
C PRO A 16 -0.60 -14.54 -3.17
N TRP A 17 -0.45 -13.74 -2.11
CA TRP A 17 0.57 -13.88 -1.08
C TRP A 17 0.07 -14.59 0.19
N MET A 18 -1.24 -14.82 0.34
CA MET A 18 -1.84 -15.44 1.52
C MET A 18 -2.78 -16.58 1.12
N ALA A 19 -2.39 -17.81 1.43
CA ALA A 19 -3.23 -18.97 1.19
C ALA A 19 -4.60 -18.79 1.87
N GLY A 20 -5.68 -19.19 1.19
CA GLY A 20 -7.05 -18.94 1.64
C GLY A 20 -7.39 -19.54 3.01
N ASP A 21 -6.59 -20.50 3.46
CA ASP A 21 -6.64 -21.15 4.77
C ASP A 21 -5.92 -20.38 5.89
N THR A 22 -5.21 -19.29 5.56
CA THR A 22 -4.50 -18.49 6.57
C THR A 22 -5.51 -17.94 7.60
N PRO A 23 -5.26 -18.10 8.91
CA PRO A 23 -6.12 -17.54 9.95
C PRO A 23 -6.34 -16.03 9.78
N ALA A 24 -7.57 -15.56 10.05
CA ALA A 24 -7.93 -14.14 9.90
C ALA A 24 -7.04 -13.22 10.76
N GLU A 25 -6.66 -13.66 11.95
CA GLU A 25 -5.76 -12.94 12.85
C GLU A 25 -4.37 -12.73 12.24
N ILE A 26 -3.84 -13.74 11.54
CA ILE A 26 -2.54 -13.66 10.86
C ILE A 26 -2.63 -12.69 9.66
N ARG A 27 -3.74 -12.71 8.92
CA ARG A 27 -3.97 -11.74 7.83
C ARG A 27 -4.03 -10.31 8.35
N GLU A 28 -4.78 -10.07 9.42
CA GLU A 28 -4.88 -8.75 10.03
C GLU A 28 -3.53 -8.28 10.56
N PHE A 29 -2.80 -9.15 11.26
CA PHE A 29 -1.45 -8.86 11.73
C PHE A 29 -0.51 -8.48 10.57
N ALA A 30 -0.55 -9.21 9.45
CA ALA A 30 0.26 -8.92 8.28
C ALA A 30 -0.08 -7.54 7.67
N ILE A 31 -1.37 -7.20 7.55
CA ILE A 31 -1.82 -5.91 7.03
C ILE A 31 -1.35 -4.76 7.93
N GLN A 32 -1.48 -4.91 9.25
CA GLN A 32 -1.04 -3.88 10.19
C GLN A 32 0.48 -3.74 10.21
N SER A 33 1.20 -4.87 10.14
CA SER A 33 2.66 -4.88 10.03
C SER A 33 3.12 -4.16 8.75
N LEU A 34 2.47 -4.42 7.62
CA LEU A 34 2.77 -3.75 6.35
C LEU A 34 2.52 -2.24 6.42
N ARG A 35 1.41 -1.82 7.02
CA ARG A 35 1.12 -0.39 7.23
C ARG A 35 2.18 0.30 8.06
N TRP A 36 2.57 -0.32 9.15
CA TRP A 36 3.57 0.21 10.04
C TRP A 36 4.93 0.32 9.34
N GLN A 37 5.34 -0.75 8.64
CA GLN A 37 6.60 -0.76 7.87
C GLN A 37 6.60 0.29 6.76
N ALA A 38 5.48 0.44 6.04
CA ALA A 38 5.36 1.45 5.01
C ALA A 38 5.47 2.87 5.60
N GLN A 39 4.87 3.11 6.77
CA GLN A 39 5.00 4.39 7.47
C GLN A 39 6.45 4.67 7.88
N GLU A 40 7.16 3.69 8.43
CA GLU A 40 8.57 3.86 8.80
C GLU A 40 9.45 4.22 7.60
N ILE A 41 9.28 3.51 6.48
CA ILE A 41 10.03 3.79 5.24
C ILE A 41 9.73 5.21 4.76
N ILE A 42 8.45 5.62 4.77
CA ILE A 42 8.05 6.97 4.39
C ILE A 42 8.73 8.00 5.29
N ASP A 43 8.69 7.80 6.60
CA ASP A 43 9.26 8.74 7.55
C ASP A 43 10.78 8.84 7.39
N GLU A 44 11.47 7.73 7.15
CA GLU A 44 12.91 7.71 6.88
C GLU A 44 13.25 8.52 5.62
N ILE A 45 12.55 8.27 4.51
CA ILE A 45 12.77 9.01 3.25
C ILE A 45 12.48 10.51 3.44
N LEU A 46 11.44 10.87 4.19
CA LEU A 46 11.08 12.27 4.41
C LEU A 46 12.01 12.98 5.40
N ARG A 47 12.75 12.24 6.24
CA ARG A 47 13.79 12.76 7.14
C ARG A 47 15.13 12.98 6.45
N SER A 48 15.38 12.38 5.28
CA SER A 48 16.58 12.65 4.47
C SER A 48 16.70 14.13 4.13
N ASN A 49 17.92 14.68 4.25
CA ASN A 49 18.26 16.05 3.88
C ASN A 49 19.04 16.14 2.57
N GLU A 50 19.17 15.02 1.82
CA GLU A 50 19.92 15.01 0.57
C GLU A 50 19.25 15.90 -0.49
N PRO A 51 19.91 16.95 -1.00
CA PRO A 51 19.29 17.88 -1.94
C PRO A 51 18.86 17.22 -3.25
N ALA A 52 19.63 16.22 -3.71
CA ALA A 52 19.33 15.46 -4.93
C ALA A 52 17.99 14.70 -4.85
N GLU A 53 17.53 14.37 -3.64
CA GLU A 53 16.30 13.60 -3.40
C GLU A 53 15.06 14.47 -3.16
N GLU A 54 15.18 15.81 -3.15
CA GLU A 54 14.05 16.69 -2.78
C GLU A 54 12.85 16.52 -3.71
N LEU A 55 13.07 16.32 -5.01
CA LEU A 55 11.98 16.03 -5.94
C LEU A 55 11.26 14.73 -5.60
N SER A 56 12.01 13.69 -5.21
CA SER A 56 11.45 12.41 -4.77
C SER A 56 10.63 12.59 -3.49
N ARG A 57 11.16 13.32 -2.50
CA ARG A 57 10.43 13.64 -1.26
C ARG A 57 9.15 14.45 -1.53
N ALA A 58 9.20 15.45 -2.41
CA ALA A 58 8.03 16.23 -2.78
C ALA A 58 6.93 15.36 -3.42
N ARG A 59 7.31 14.41 -4.29
CA ARG A 59 6.37 13.41 -4.85
C ARG A 59 5.80 12.51 -3.76
N LEU A 60 6.64 12.02 -2.85
CA LEU A 60 6.21 11.17 -1.75
C LEU A 60 5.19 11.87 -0.86
N ARG A 61 5.44 13.12 -0.47
CA ARG A 61 4.50 13.95 0.32
C ARG A 61 3.14 14.06 -0.39
N ARG A 62 3.13 14.20 -1.72
CA ARG A 62 1.89 14.21 -2.51
C ARG A 62 1.17 12.86 -2.49
N CYS A 63 1.89 11.74 -2.61
CA CYS A 63 1.31 10.40 -2.51
C CYS A 63 0.71 10.14 -1.12
N VAL A 64 1.38 10.57 -0.05
CA VAL A 64 0.89 10.49 1.34
C VAL A 64 -0.39 11.31 1.51
N ALA A 65 -0.41 12.55 1.03
CA ALA A 65 -1.60 13.40 1.11
C ALA A 65 -2.82 12.83 0.35
N LYS A 66 -2.58 12.07 -0.73
CA LYS A 66 -3.62 11.38 -1.49
C LYS A 66 -4.16 10.11 -0.81
N ASN A 67 -3.39 9.51 0.10
CA ASN A 67 -3.70 8.22 0.73
C ASN A 67 -3.72 8.34 2.27
N PRO A 68 -4.65 9.13 2.86
CA PRO A 68 -4.71 9.31 4.30
C PRO A 68 -4.99 7.99 5.03
N GLY A 69 -4.15 7.67 6.02
CA GLY A 69 -4.24 6.42 6.79
C GLY A 69 -3.89 5.15 6.01
N ARG A 70 -3.32 5.29 4.79
CA ARG A 70 -2.92 4.18 3.93
C ARG A 70 -1.49 4.35 3.41
N PRO A 71 -0.48 4.36 4.31
CA PRO A 71 0.93 4.54 3.95
C PRO A 71 1.42 3.49 2.94
N GLU A 72 0.94 2.25 3.03
CA GLU A 72 1.25 1.16 2.11
C GLU A 72 0.87 1.49 0.65
N ARG A 73 -0.26 2.20 0.46
CA ARG A 73 -0.69 2.64 -0.88
C ARG A 73 0.10 3.84 -1.35
N ALA A 74 0.38 4.79 -0.47
CA ALA A 74 1.21 5.95 -0.79
C ALA A 74 2.61 5.52 -1.28
N LEU A 75 3.23 4.59 -0.56
CA LEU A 75 4.55 4.05 -0.90
C LEU A 75 4.51 3.26 -2.22
N LEU A 76 3.49 2.43 -2.43
CA LEU A 76 3.34 1.68 -3.68
C LEU A 76 3.19 2.61 -4.90
N GLU A 77 2.34 3.64 -4.81
CA GLU A 77 2.16 4.63 -5.88
C GLU A 77 3.47 5.34 -6.24
N GLN A 78 4.26 5.74 -5.23
CA GLN A 78 5.57 6.36 -5.43
C GLN A 78 6.53 5.40 -6.15
N LEU A 79 6.61 4.13 -5.70
CA LEU A 79 7.50 3.12 -6.28
C LEU A 79 7.12 2.80 -7.73
N MET A 80 5.82 2.71 -8.03
CA MET A 80 5.34 2.51 -9.40
C MET A 80 5.68 3.70 -10.30
N THR A 81 5.51 4.92 -9.80
CA THR A 81 5.87 6.14 -10.54
C THR A 81 7.37 6.19 -10.86
N ASN A 82 8.23 5.66 -9.98
CA ASN A 82 9.67 5.57 -10.22
C ASN A 82 10.05 4.44 -11.19
N ARG A 83 9.24 3.38 -11.32
CA ARG A 83 9.47 2.31 -12.33
C ARG A 83 9.22 2.78 -13.76
N ASP A 84 8.31 3.74 -13.95
CA ASP A 84 8.02 4.35 -15.26
C ASP A 84 9.10 5.36 -15.69
N VAL A 85 10.15 5.54 -14.87
CA VAL A 85 11.41 6.18 -15.28
C VAL A 85 12.50 5.10 -15.40
N PRO A 86 12.45 4.20 -16.41
CA PRO A 86 13.56 3.30 -16.67
C PRO A 86 14.73 4.10 -17.26
N GLY A 87 15.85 4.16 -16.52
CA GLY A 87 17.14 4.59 -17.04
C GLY A 87 17.36 6.10 -17.08
N LEU A 88 17.99 6.62 -16.03
CA LEU A 88 19.20 7.42 -16.21
C LEU A 88 20.39 6.54 -15.85
#